data_AF-A0A3G9JHV0-F1
#
_entry.id   AF-A0A3G9JHV0-F1
#
_cell.length_a   1.000
_cell.length_b   1.000
_cell.length_c   1.000
_cell.angle_alpha   90.00
_cell.angle_beta   90.00
_cell.angle_gamma   90.00
#
_symmetry.space_group_name_H-M   'P 1'
#
loop_
_entity.id
_entity.type
_entity.pdbx_description
1 polymer ?
#
loop_
_entity_poly.entity_id
_entity_poly.type
_entity_poly.pdbx_seq_one_letter_code
_entity_poly.pdbx_strand_id
1 'polypeptide(L)' 'MDTTKIVHNKVLEVLKKKDSLGMDINLMEHGLDSLTAIQLIVALEEEMGITFDDEYLLLENFETIEKIVMVIEKIQAFF' A
#
# COMPACT_ATOMS: atom_id res chain seq x y z
N MET A 1 -6.57 13.92 -6.00
CA MET A 1 -5.54 13.28 -5.17
C MET A 1 -4.75 12.36 -6.07
N ASP A 2 -3.43 12.28 -5.90
CA ASP A 2 -2.59 11.35 -6.66
C ASP A 2 -2.38 10.10 -5.80
N THR A 3 -3.19 9.07 -6.02
CA THR A 3 -3.17 7.80 -5.27
C THR A 3 -1.78 7.19 -5.26
N THR A 4 -1.09 7.20 -6.41
CA THR A 4 0.27 6.70 -6.54
C THR A 4 1.23 7.39 -5.58
N LYS A 5 1.17 8.73 -5.51
CA LYS A 5 2.04 9.50 -4.62
C LYS A 5 1.75 9.21 -3.14
N ILE A 6 0.49 9.06 -2.77
CA ILE A 6 0.09 8.75 -1.39
C ILE A 6 0.62 7.38 -0.98
N VAL A 7 0.35 6.36 -1.80
CA VAL A 7 0.80 4.98 -1.54
C VAL A 7 2.33 4.93 -1.43
N HIS A 8 3.03 5.55 -2.38
CA HIS A 8 4.49 5.58 -2.39
C HIS A 8 5.06 6.16 -1.10
N ASN A 9 4.55 7.32 -0.68
CA ASN A 9 4.99 7.96 0.57
C ASN A 9 4.73 7.10 1.80
N LYS A 10 3.55 6.47 1.89
CA LYS A 10 3.21 5.61 3.04
C LYS A 10 4.03 4.33 3.09
N VAL A 11 4.34 3.74 1.94
CA VAL A 11 5.27 2.60 1.85
C VAL A 11 6.66 3.00 2.37
N LEU A 12 7.20 4.14 1.95
CA LEU A 12 8.49 4.61 2.43
C LEU A 12 8.50 4.89 3.94
N GLU A 13 7.42 5.48 4.46
CA GLU A 13 7.23 5.78 5.88
C GLU A 13 7.23 4.50 6.74
N VAL A 14 6.38 3.52 6.37
CA VAL A 14 6.25 2.25 7.09
C VAL A 14 7.53 1.42 7.03
N LEU A 15 8.17 1.35 5.85
CA LEU A 15 9.43 0.62 5.67
C LEU A 15 10.66 1.41 6.16
N LYS A 16 10.47 2.63 6.66
CA LYS A 16 11.54 3.53 7.15
C LYS A 16 12.66 3.72 6.12
N LYS A 17 12.31 3.78 4.84
CA LYS A 17 13.24 4.00 3.72
C LYS A 17 13.37 5.49 3.44
N LYS A 18 14.60 5.94 3.12
CA LYS A 18 14.88 7.33 2.75
C LYS A 18 14.91 7.54 1.23
N ASP A 19 15.16 6.47 0.49
CA ASP A 19 15.26 6.49 -0.97
C ASP A 19 13.95 6.02 -1.60
N SER A 20 13.68 6.54 -2.79
CA SER A 20 12.54 6.11 -3.61
C SER A 20 12.64 4.62 -3.98
N LEU A 21 11.50 3.92 -3.93
CA LEU A 21 11.34 2.56 -4.47
C LEU A 21 10.65 2.61 -5.83
N GLY A 22 11.01 1.68 -6.72
CA GLY A 22 10.30 1.45 -7.97
C GLY A 22 8.89 0.90 -7.72
N MET A 23 7.99 1.12 -8.67
CA MET A 23 6.58 0.72 -8.55
C MET A 23 6.37 -0.80 -8.57
N ASP A 24 7.28 -1.53 -9.24
CA ASP A 24 7.27 -2.97 -9.50
C ASP A 24 8.18 -3.77 -8.55
N ILE A 25 8.86 -3.09 -7.61
CA ILE A 25 9.75 -3.74 -6.65
C ILE A 25 8.94 -4.59 -5.66
N ASN A 26 9.44 -5.80 -5.38
CA ASN A 26 8.90 -6.65 -4.35
C ASN A 26 9.18 -6.07 -2.95
N LEU A 27 8.16 -5.53 -2.30
CA LEU A 27 8.25 -4.89 -0.99
C LEU A 27 8.61 -5.88 0.13
N MET A 28 8.34 -7.17 -0.03
CA MET A 28 8.70 -8.18 0.97
C MET A 28 10.22 -8.33 1.11
N GLU A 29 10.96 -8.22 0.00
CA GLU A 29 12.43 -8.19 0.02
C GLU A 29 12.98 -6.90 0.67
N HIS A 30 12.13 -5.88 0.82
CA HIS A 30 12.48 -4.57 1.34
C HIS A 30 12.01 -4.31 2.78
N GLY A 31 11.40 -5.32 3.43
CA GLY A 31 11.00 -5.29 4.83
C GLY A 31 9.49 -5.30 5.06
N LEU A 32 8.68 -5.49 4.01
CA LEU A 32 7.25 -5.73 4.18
C LEU A 32 7.02 -7.17 4.68
N ASP A 33 6.36 -7.28 5.80
CA ASP A 33 5.94 -8.51 6.46
C ASP A 33 4.48 -8.36 6.93
N SER A 34 3.95 -9.35 7.64
CA SER A 34 2.55 -9.30 8.11
C SER A 34 2.26 -8.10 9.02
N LEU A 35 3.21 -7.67 9.85
CA LEU A 35 2.97 -6.57 10.80
C LEU A 35 3.05 -5.21 10.11
N THR A 36 4.06 -5.01 9.28
CA THR A 36 4.22 -3.78 8.49
C THR A 36 3.15 -3.66 7.41
N ALA A 37 2.65 -4.76 6.85
CA ALA A 37 1.48 -4.75 5.98
C ALA A 37 0.24 -4.23 6.70
N ILE A 38 -0.05 -4.71 7.92
CA ILE A 38 -1.18 -4.19 8.73
C ILE A 38 -1.01 -2.69 9.01
N GLN A 39 0.20 -2.24 9.37
CA GLN A 39 0.46 -0.82 9.58
C GLN A 39 0.23 0.02 8.32
N LEU A 40 0.65 -0.50 7.17
CA LEU A 40 0.45 0.16 5.88
C LEU A 40 -1.04 0.25 5.52
N ILE A 41 -1.79 -0.83 5.72
CA ILE A 41 -3.24 -0.86 5.49
C ILE A 41 -3.92 0.23 6.32
N VAL A 42 -3.72 0.23 7.65
CA VAL A 42 -4.33 1.22 8.56
C VAL A 42 -3.94 2.65 8.16
N ALA A 43 -2.66 2.89 7.83
CA ALA A 43 -2.20 4.21 7.43
C ALA A 43 -2.83 4.69 6.10
N LEU A 44 -3.12 3.78 5.17
CA LEU A 44 -3.77 4.09 3.90
C LEU A 44 -5.27 4.35 4.09
N GLU A 45 -5.95 3.58 4.94
CA GLU A 45 -7.35 3.80 5.30
C GLU A 45 -7.56 5.18 5.93
N GLU A 46 -6.72 5.54 6.92
CA GLU A 46 -6.78 6.84 7.59
C GLU A 46 -6.50 8.01 6.65
N GLU A 47 -5.47 7.90 5.79
CA GLU A 47 -5.06 8.97 4.88
C GLU A 47 -6.05 9.19 3.73
N MET A 48 -6.66 8.11 3.23
CA MET A 48 -7.51 8.17 2.03
C MET A 48 -9.01 8.10 2.34
N GLY A 49 -9.38 7.81 3.59
CA GLY A 49 -10.78 7.62 3.99
C GLY A 49 -11.42 6.40 3.33
N ILE A 50 -10.64 5.34 3.08
CA ILE A 50 -11.09 4.08 2.50
C ILE A 50 -11.14 2.98 3.56
N THR A 51 -11.72 1.84 3.20
CA THR A 51 -11.67 0.60 4.01
C THR A 51 -11.30 -0.55 3.09
N PHE A 52 -10.33 -1.36 3.50
CA PHE A 52 -9.98 -2.59 2.78
C PHE A 52 -10.87 -3.73 3.27
N ASP A 53 -11.67 -4.29 2.36
CA ASP A 53 -12.40 -5.52 2.66
C ASP A 53 -11.45 -6.71 2.83
N ASP A 54 -11.88 -7.73 3.58
CA ASP A 54 -11.10 -8.94 3.88
C ASP A 54 -10.50 -9.62 2.63
N GLU A 55 -11.18 -9.50 1.48
CA GLU A 55 -10.71 -10.05 0.19
C GLU A 55 -9.46 -9.36 -0.37
N TYR A 56 -9.23 -8.09 0.01
CA TYR A 56 -8.08 -7.32 -0.42
C TYR A 56 -6.88 -7.46 0.52
N LEU A 57 -7.08 -7.98 1.74
CA LEU A 57 -6.05 -8.11 2.79
C LEU A 57 -5.03 -9.23 2.56
N LEU A 58 -5.01 -9.83 1.36
CA LEU A 58 -4.03 -10.83 0.97
C LEU A 58 -2.66 -10.19 0.72
N LEU A 59 -1.59 -10.76 1.29
CA LEU A 59 -0.22 -10.23 1.15
C LEU A 59 0.21 -10.08 -0.32
N GLU A 60 -0.28 -10.91 -1.25
CA GLU A 60 0.06 -10.80 -2.67
C GLU A 60 -0.41 -9.47 -3.30
N ASN A 61 -1.46 -8.85 -2.73
CA ASN A 61 -1.96 -7.54 -3.16
C ASN A 61 -1.07 -6.38 -2.70
N PHE A 62 -0.19 -6.63 -1.72
CA PHE A 62 0.76 -5.65 -1.18
C PHE A 62 2.20 -5.93 -1.61
N GLU A 63 2.42 -6.87 -2.54
CA GLU A 63 3.75 -7.24 -3.00
C GLU A 63 4.49 -6.08 -3.67
N THR A 64 3.80 -5.20 -4.38
CA THR A 64 4.40 -4.04 -5.06
C THR A 64 3.54 -2.79 -4.87
N ILE A 65 4.14 -1.60 -5.02
CA ILE A 65 3.41 -0.32 -4.94
C ILE A 65 2.33 -0.27 -6.02
N GLU A 66 2.63 -0.75 -7.23
CA GLU A 66 1.68 -0.83 -8.33
C GLU A 66 0.42 -1.64 -7.96
N LYS A 67 0.60 -2.81 -7.32
CA LYS A 67 -0.53 -3.64 -6.90
C LYS A 67 -1.38 -2.95 -5.84
N ILE A 68 -0.76 -2.27 -4.88
CA ILE A 68 -1.48 -1.54 -3.84
C ILE A 68 -2.31 -0.42 -4.47
N VAL A 69 -1.73 0.34 -5.40
CA VAL A 69 -2.45 1.38 -6.14
C VAL A 69 -3.65 0.78 -6.89
N MET A 70 -3.47 -0.33 -7.60
CA MET A 70 -4.57 -1.00 -8.31
C MET A 70 -5.69 -1.45 -7.37
N VAL A 71 -5.37 -1.92 -6.16
CA VAL A 71 -6.40 -2.29 -5.17
C VAL A 71 -7.18 -1.07 -4.70
N ILE A 72 -6.48 0.02 -4.38
CA ILE A 72 -7.13 1.25 -3.92
C ILE A 72 -8.01 1.85 -5.00
N GLU A 73 -7.56 1.85 -6.25
CA GLU A 73 -8.36 2.33 -7.39
C GLU A 73 -9.63 1.50 -7.57
N LYS A 74 -9.56 0.17 -7.37
CA LYS A 74 -10.76 -0.68 -7.36
C LYS A 74 -11.71 -0.28 -6.24
N ILE A 75 -11.22 -0.11 -5.02
CA ILE A 75 -12.04 0.30 -3.87
C ILE A 75 -12.73 1.63 -4.17
N GLN A 76 -11.98 2.63 -4.65
CA GLN A 76 -12.50 3.96 -4.98
C GLN A 76 -13.51 3.96 -6.12
N ALA A 77 -13.40 3.03 -7.09
CA ALA A 77 -14.35 2.92 -8.19
C ALA A 77 -15.77 2.52 -7.75
N PHE A 78 -15.94 2.02 -6.52
CA PHE A 78 -17.24 1.63 -5.96
C PHE A 78 -17.87 2.69 -5.04
N PHE A 79 -17.27 3.88 -4.90
CA PHE A 79 -17.82 5.05 -4.19
C PHE A 79 -18.21 6.19 -5.13
#